data_AF-A0A4Q4IWW5-F1
#
_entry.id   AF-A0A4Q4IWW5-F1
#
_cell.length_a   1.000
_cell.length_b   1.000
_cell.length_c   1.000
_cell.angle_alpha   90.00
_cell.angle_beta   90.00
_cell.angle_gamma   90.00
#
_symmetry.space_group_name_H-M   'P 1'
#
loop_
_entity.id
_entity.type
_entity.pdbx_description
1 polymer ?
#
loop_
_entity_poly.entity_id
_entity_poly.type
_entity_poly.pdbx_seq_one_letter_code
_entity_poly.pdbx_strand_id
1 'polypeptide(L)'
;MFHQPDLFEQSPSASRPPSLPVTSALPDLVERISTVSKRPRYALLVLKLIAQEAGSNDSVGPYVGSGKGRVPVRDWLCQALAPLAQRDCRRRAMIDAVHADLMSRPGNMADPEEVERQLEQEVQSRILRSGRTNVSRVVSDLVRAGLLRRHYQGYRVDHPNRGAQREAVYTITPEAKRALQRH
;
A
#
# COMPACT_ATOMS: atom_id res chain seq x y z
N MET A 1 -56.64 33.24 24.05
CA MET A 1 -56.09 32.78 22.76
C MET A 1 -54.58 32.80 22.87
N PHE A 2 -53.91 31.69 22.54
CA PHE A 2 -52.47 31.53 22.70
C PHE A 2 -51.72 32.15 21.51
N HIS A 3 -50.71 32.99 21.78
CA HIS A 3 -49.78 33.51 20.78
C HIS A 3 -48.55 32.59 20.75
N GLN A 4 -48.33 31.87 19.65
CA GLN A 4 -47.03 31.26 19.35
C GLN A 4 -46.18 32.28 18.60
N PRO A 5 -44.92 32.54 19.00
CA PRO A 5 -43.98 33.27 18.16
C PRO A 5 -43.47 32.34 17.04
N ASP A 6 -43.32 32.92 15.84
CA ASP A 6 -42.80 32.24 14.66
C ASP A 6 -41.37 31.74 14.91
N LEU A 7 -41.19 30.42 14.88
CA LEU A 7 -39.91 29.72 15.09
C LEU A 7 -39.00 29.76 13.84
N PHE A 8 -39.30 30.62 12.87
CA PHE A 8 -38.70 30.64 11.53
C PHE A 8 -38.07 31.99 11.14
N GLU A 9 -37.65 32.82 12.09
CA GLU A 9 -36.63 33.84 11.80
C GLU A 9 -35.26 33.16 11.66
N GLN A 10 -35.03 32.56 10.50
CA GLN A 10 -33.70 32.12 10.08
C GLN A 10 -32.79 33.35 9.98
N SER A 11 -31.94 33.53 10.99
CA SER A 11 -30.77 34.40 10.89
C SER A 11 -29.98 34.02 9.62
N PRO A 12 -29.55 34.99 8.78
CA PRO A 12 -28.73 34.67 7.63
C PRO A 12 -27.44 34.03 8.13
N SER A 13 -27.28 32.75 7.81
CA SER A 13 -26.09 31.95 8.09
C SER A 13 -24.87 32.74 7.67
N ALA A 14 -24.07 33.19 8.65
CA ALA A 14 -22.76 33.78 8.40
C ALA A 14 -21.99 32.82 7.49
N SER A 15 -21.65 33.30 6.30
CA SER A 15 -20.85 32.58 5.33
C SER A 15 -19.52 32.21 5.98
N ARG A 16 -19.37 30.93 6.30
CA ARG A 16 -18.08 30.35 6.71
C ARG A 16 -17.08 30.70 5.59
N PRO A 17 -15.97 31.39 5.87
CA PRO A 17 -15.02 31.73 4.82
C PRO A 17 -14.52 30.42 4.17
N PRO A 18 -14.28 30.41 2.85
CA PRO A 18 -13.67 29.26 2.21
C PRO A 18 -12.34 28.99 2.93
N SER A 19 -12.24 27.84 3.58
CA SER A 19 -10.98 27.39 4.16
C SER A 19 -9.94 27.39 3.05
N LEU A 20 -8.95 28.27 3.14
CA LEU A 20 -7.81 28.29 2.24
C LEU A 20 -7.29 26.86 2.08
N PRO A 21 -6.96 26.40 0.86
CA PRO A 21 -6.43 25.07 0.68
C PRO A 21 -5.13 24.97 1.47
N VAL A 22 -5.17 24.30 2.63
CA VAL A 22 -3.99 24.00 3.43
C VAL A 22 -3.06 23.24 2.50
N THR A 23 -1.98 23.92 2.13
CA THR A 23 -1.05 23.42 1.13
C THR A 23 -0.11 22.49 1.87
N SER A 24 -0.53 21.24 2.08
CA SER A 24 0.21 20.26 2.87
C SER A 24 1.65 20.10 2.36
N ALA A 25 2.63 20.34 3.21
CA ALA A 25 4.03 20.09 2.91
C ALA A 25 4.41 18.64 3.26
N LEU A 26 5.60 18.20 2.85
CA LEU A 26 6.10 16.87 3.20
C LEU A 26 6.14 16.59 4.72
N PRO A 27 6.52 17.54 5.60
CA PRO A 27 6.46 17.36 7.04
C PRO A 27 5.05 17.02 7.55
N ASP A 28 4.02 17.70 7.04
CA ASP A 28 2.62 17.47 7.44
C ASP A 28 2.16 16.06 7.08
N LEU A 29 2.62 15.53 5.93
CA LEU A 29 2.38 14.13 5.57
C LEU A 29 3.05 13.18 6.56
N VAL A 30 4.30 13.45 6.93
CA VAL A 30 5.04 12.60 7.87
C VAL A 30 4.37 12.60 9.24
N GLU A 31 3.93 13.76 9.72
CA GLU A 31 3.19 13.89 10.97
C GLU A 31 1.89 13.07 10.92
N ARG A 32 1.08 13.27 9.87
CA ARG A 32 -0.19 12.54 9.70
C ARG A 32 -0.01 11.03 9.57
N ILE A 33 1.06 10.57 8.90
CA ILE A 33 1.37 9.14 8.81
C ILE A 33 1.78 8.59 10.19
N SER A 34 2.53 9.37 10.97
CA SER A 34 3.06 8.95 12.28
C SER A 34 1.96 8.72 13.32
N THR A 35 0.80 9.37 13.19
CA THR A 35 -0.34 9.16 14.09
C THR A 35 -1.05 7.81 13.85
N VAL A 36 -0.98 7.25 12.64
CA VAL A 36 -1.71 6.03 12.28
C VAL A 36 -0.83 4.82 11.99
N SER A 37 0.45 5.01 11.71
CA SER A 37 1.37 3.93 11.34
C SER A 37 2.52 3.79 12.32
N LYS A 38 2.78 2.54 12.74
CA LYS A 38 3.97 2.19 13.53
C LYS A 38 5.27 2.28 12.74
N ARG A 39 5.20 2.51 11.41
CA ARG A 39 6.36 2.54 10.51
C ARG A 39 6.26 3.71 9.52
N PRO A 40 6.31 4.97 10.00
CA PRO A 40 5.98 6.14 9.18
C PRO A 40 6.91 6.33 7.97
N ARG A 41 8.20 6.04 8.12
CA ARG A 41 9.17 6.10 7.02
C ARG A 41 8.84 5.08 5.90
N TYR A 42 8.46 3.86 6.29
CA TYR A 42 8.08 2.82 5.33
C TYR A 42 6.76 3.17 4.64
N ALA A 43 5.79 3.70 5.38
CA ALA A 43 4.52 4.16 4.80
C ALA A 43 4.70 5.33 3.82
N LEU A 44 5.55 6.31 4.16
CA LEU A 44 5.90 7.40 3.24
C LEU A 44 6.56 6.86 1.97
N LEU A 45 7.47 5.90 2.09
CA LEU A 45 8.10 5.29 0.91
C LEU A 45 7.08 4.58 0.01
N VAL A 46 6.16 3.80 0.59
CA VAL A 46 5.09 3.15 -0.18
C VAL A 46 4.24 4.20 -0.88
N LEU A 47 3.89 5.29 -0.20
CA LEU A 47 3.14 6.40 -0.79
C LEU A 47 3.90 7.04 -1.96
N LYS A 48 5.21 7.26 -1.83
CA LYS A 48 6.08 7.79 -2.90
C LYS A 48 6.13 6.87 -4.11
N LEU A 49 6.30 5.56 -3.91
CA LEU A 49 6.29 4.59 -5.00
C LEU A 49 4.95 4.60 -5.76
N ILE A 50 3.83 4.61 -5.04
CA ILE A 50 2.50 4.71 -5.66
C ILE A 50 2.36 6.04 -6.42
N ALA A 51 2.82 7.16 -5.85
CA ALA A 51 2.75 8.46 -6.50
C ALA A 51 3.56 8.51 -7.81
N GLN A 52 4.74 7.91 -7.81
CA GLN A 52 5.63 7.84 -8.96
C GLN A 52 5.00 7.02 -10.09
N GLU A 53 4.46 5.84 -9.78
CA GLU A 53 3.83 4.96 -10.77
C GLU A 53 2.47 5.50 -11.24
N ALA A 54 1.76 6.28 -10.42
CA ALA A 54 0.47 6.88 -10.79
C ALA A 54 0.60 7.91 -11.92
N GLY A 55 1.75 8.58 -12.02
CA GLY A 55 2.02 9.61 -13.00
C GLY A 55 0.92 10.69 -13.06
N SER A 56 0.39 10.92 -14.25
CA SER A 56 -0.69 11.89 -14.51
C SER A 56 -2.07 11.39 -14.07
N ASN A 57 -2.28 10.07 -13.96
CA ASN A 57 -3.61 9.47 -13.79
C ASN A 57 -4.06 9.35 -12.33
N ASP A 58 -3.22 9.78 -11.38
CA ASP A 58 -3.45 9.72 -9.92
C ASP A 58 -3.72 8.32 -9.37
N SER A 59 -3.69 7.28 -10.21
CA SER A 59 -4.08 5.92 -9.85
C SER A 59 -3.10 4.89 -10.40
N VAL A 60 -2.87 3.85 -9.60
CA VAL A 60 -2.01 2.71 -9.93
C VAL A 60 -2.80 1.42 -9.77
N GLY A 61 -2.71 0.56 -10.79
CA GLY A 61 -3.31 -0.76 -10.81
C GLY A 61 -4.48 -0.88 -11.79
N PRO A 62 -5.12 -2.06 -11.86
CA PRO A 62 -4.87 -3.23 -11.00
C PRO A 62 -3.53 -3.91 -11.26
N TYR A 63 -3.02 -3.76 -12.48
CA TYR A 63 -1.72 -4.28 -12.91
C TYR A 63 -0.77 -3.14 -13.27
N VAL A 64 0.50 -3.34 -12.99
CA VAL A 64 1.60 -2.42 -13.27
C VAL A 64 2.54 -3.07 -14.28
N GLY A 65 3.09 -2.26 -15.19
CA GLY A 65 4.11 -2.72 -16.13
C GLY A 65 5.41 -3.04 -15.39
N SER A 66 5.92 -4.24 -15.58
CA SER A 66 7.25 -4.66 -15.16
C SER A 66 8.02 -5.12 -16.40
N GLY A 67 9.35 -5.08 -16.38
CA GLY A 67 10.17 -5.54 -17.52
C GLY A 67 9.91 -7.01 -17.93
N LYS A 68 9.26 -7.80 -17.06
CA LYS A 68 8.86 -9.19 -17.28
C LYS A 68 7.36 -9.38 -17.57
N GLY A 69 6.60 -8.30 -17.83
CA GLY A 69 5.16 -8.34 -18.10
C GLY A 69 4.32 -7.53 -17.11
N ARG A 70 3.01 -7.75 -17.10
CA ARG A 70 2.09 -7.07 -16.17
C ARG A 70 1.93 -7.85 -14.88
N VAL A 71 2.18 -7.20 -13.75
CA VAL A 71 2.06 -7.82 -12.42
C VAL A 71 1.05 -7.06 -11.56
N PRO A 72 0.33 -7.71 -10.62
CA PRO A 72 -0.58 -7.01 -9.71
C PRO A 72 0.15 -5.91 -8.92
N VAL A 73 -0.49 -4.77 -8.69
CA VAL A 73 0.13 -3.62 -8.00
C VAL A 73 0.73 -3.97 -6.64
N ARG A 74 0.12 -4.94 -5.93
CA ARG A 74 0.64 -5.41 -4.64
C ARG A 74 1.95 -6.17 -4.79
N ASP A 75 2.05 -6.98 -5.81
CA ASP A 75 3.26 -7.78 -6.07
C ASP A 75 4.37 -6.88 -6.59
N TRP A 76 4.03 -5.93 -7.45
CA TRP A 76 4.94 -4.85 -7.86
C TRP A 76 5.49 -4.10 -6.65
N LEU A 77 4.64 -3.65 -5.70
CA LEU A 77 5.12 -3.01 -4.47
C LEU A 77 6.02 -3.91 -3.64
N CYS A 78 5.72 -5.21 -3.55
CA CYS A 78 6.58 -6.16 -2.83
C CYS A 78 7.96 -6.29 -3.49
N GLN A 79 8.01 -6.33 -4.83
CA GLN A 79 9.24 -6.40 -5.61
C GLN A 79 10.06 -5.11 -5.47
N ALA A 80 9.43 -3.94 -5.60
CA ALA A 80 10.08 -2.65 -5.43
C ALA A 80 10.68 -2.46 -4.03
N LEU A 81 10.04 -3.03 -3.00
CA LEU A 81 10.49 -2.96 -1.61
C LEU A 81 11.42 -4.11 -1.21
N ALA A 82 11.67 -5.08 -2.09
CA ALA A 82 12.51 -6.24 -1.79
C ALA A 82 13.94 -5.86 -1.38
N PRO A 83 14.65 -4.93 -2.05
CA PRO A 83 16.03 -4.59 -1.69
C PRO A 83 16.17 -4.07 -0.25
N LEU A 84 15.18 -3.32 0.25
CA LEU A 84 15.25 -2.74 1.59
C LEU A 84 15.22 -3.79 2.68
N ALA A 85 14.47 -4.86 2.47
CA ALA A 85 14.33 -5.86 3.50
C ALA A 85 15.32 -7.02 3.33
N GLN A 86 16.10 -7.11 2.24
CA GLN A 86 17.30 -7.97 2.17
C GLN A 86 18.32 -7.58 3.25
N ARG A 87 18.33 -6.31 3.66
CA ARG A 87 19.17 -5.79 4.74
C ARG A 87 18.66 -6.13 6.15
N ASP A 88 17.42 -6.64 6.28
CA ASP A 88 16.80 -6.95 7.56
C ASP A 88 17.37 -8.25 8.17
N CYS A 89 17.87 -8.21 9.41
CA CYS A 89 18.38 -9.37 10.14
C CYS A 89 17.34 -10.50 10.22
N ARG A 90 16.06 -10.15 10.41
CA ARG A 90 14.97 -11.12 10.46
C ARG A 90 14.73 -11.79 9.11
N ARG A 91 14.99 -11.08 8.01
CA ARG A 91 14.89 -11.66 6.67
C ARG A 91 16.04 -12.64 6.41
N ARG A 92 17.26 -12.30 6.81
CA ARG A 92 18.41 -13.23 6.71
C ARG A 92 18.13 -14.53 7.45
N ALA A 93 17.72 -14.44 8.71
CA ALA A 93 17.35 -15.62 9.51
C ALA A 93 16.23 -16.47 8.87
N MET A 94 15.28 -15.84 8.17
CA MET A 94 14.23 -16.56 7.42
C MET A 94 14.79 -17.30 6.21
N ILE A 95 15.72 -16.69 5.47
CA ILE A 95 16.39 -17.31 4.33
C ILE A 95 17.22 -18.50 4.82
N ASP A 96 17.99 -18.31 5.88
CA ASP A 96 18.79 -19.37 6.51
C ASP A 96 17.91 -20.56 6.95
N ALA A 97 16.74 -20.27 7.53
CA ALA A 97 15.78 -21.30 7.93
C ALA A 97 15.17 -22.05 6.72
N VAL A 98 14.93 -21.37 5.60
CA VAL A 98 14.46 -22.03 4.35
C VAL A 98 15.55 -22.94 3.79
N HIS A 99 16.79 -22.47 3.80
CA HIS A 99 17.94 -23.24 3.36
C HIS A 99 18.14 -24.49 4.21
N ALA A 100 18.07 -24.36 5.54
CA ALA A 100 18.16 -25.50 6.46
C ALA A 100 17.02 -26.52 6.24
N ASP A 101 15.78 -26.06 6.03
CA ASP A 101 14.63 -26.94 5.77
C ASP A 101 14.80 -27.75 4.48
N LEU A 102 15.21 -27.10 3.38
CA LEU A 102 15.46 -27.76 2.09
C LEU A 102 16.57 -28.81 2.15
N MET A 103 17.68 -28.49 2.83
CA MET A 103 18.81 -29.43 2.99
C MET A 103 18.48 -30.62 3.89
N SER A 104 17.52 -30.48 4.80
CA SER A 104 17.09 -31.55 5.70
C SER A 104 16.11 -32.56 5.08
N ARG A 105 15.59 -32.30 3.86
CA ARG A 105 14.62 -33.17 3.22
C ARG A 105 15.27 -34.42 2.62
N PRO A 106 14.77 -35.64 2.95
CA PRO A 106 15.30 -36.88 2.41
C PRO A 106 15.02 -36.98 0.90
N GLY A 107 16.05 -37.32 0.10
CA GLY A 107 15.96 -37.43 -1.36
C GLY A 107 16.58 -36.27 -2.15
N ASN A 108 17.37 -35.41 -1.51
CA ASN A 108 18.03 -34.24 -2.12
C ASN A 108 19.22 -34.62 -3.04
N MET A 109 19.03 -35.58 -3.95
CA MET A 109 19.92 -35.89 -5.07
C MET A 109 19.49 -35.15 -6.34
N ALA A 110 18.95 -33.94 -6.19
CA ALA A 110 18.70 -33.06 -7.32
C ALA A 110 20.02 -32.37 -7.71
N ASP A 111 20.16 -32.10 -9.01
CA ASP A 111 21.23 -31.27 -9.58
C ASP A 111 21.38 -29.98 -8.74
N PRO A 112 22.60 -29.61 -8.29
CA PRO A 112 22.84 -28.39 -7.53
C PRO A 112 22.16 -27.13 -8.11
N GLU A 113 22.06 -27.02 -9.44
CA GLU A 113 21.36 -25.91 -10.09
C GLU A 113 19.83 -25.94 -9.94
N GLU A 114 19.23 -27.14 -9.89
CA GLU A 114 17.80 -27.31 -9.65
C GLU A 114 17.45 -27.04 -8.19
N VAL A 115 18.32 -27.45 -7.26
CA VAL A 115 18.17 -27.16 -5.82
C VAL A 115 18.25 -25.65 -5.57
N GLU A 116 19.21 -24.96 -6.16
CA GLU A 116 19.34 -23.51 -6.04
C GLU A 116 18.11 -22.79 -6.60
N ARG A 117 17.62 -23.19 -7.79
CA ARG A 117 16.39 -22.62 -8.38
C ARG A 117 15.16 -22.84 -7.49
N GLN A 118 15.00 -24.02 -6.91
CA GLN A 118 13.88 -24.31 -6.00
C GLN A 118 13.98 -23.48 -4.72
N LEU A 119 15.19 -23.31 -4.19
CA LEU A 119 15.45 -22.50 -3.02
C LEU A 119 15.11 -21.03 -3.27
N GLU A 120 15.60 -20.45 -4.37
CA GLU A 120 15.26 -19.09 -4.77
C GLU A 120 13.75 -18.89 -4.91
N GLN A 121 13.05 -19.84 -5.53
CA GLN A 121 11.60 -19.78 -5.71
C GLN A 121 10.83 -19.85 -4.38
N GLU A 122 11.22 -20.73 -3.46
CA GLU A 122 10.57 -20.87 -2.15
C GLU A 122 10.83 -19.65 -1.27
N VAL A 123 12.08 -19.16 -1.23
CA VAL A 123 12.45 -17.92 -0.55
C VAL A 123 11.63 -16.76 -1.10
N GLN A 124 11.58 -16.60 -2.43
CA GLN A 124 10.83 -15.54 -3.07
C GLN A 124 9.33 -15.64 -2.78
N SER A 125 8.76 -16.84 -2.81
CA SER A 125 7.35 -17.09 -2.50
C SER A 125 7.00 -16.69 -1.07
N ARG A 126 7.84 -17.05 -0.09
CA ARG A 126 7.61 -16.66 1.30
C ARG A 126 7.81 -15.15 1.53
N ILE A 127 8.77 -14.54 0.84
CA ILE A 127 8.99 -13.09 0.85
C ILE A 127 7.76 -12.36 0.31
N LEU A 128 7.21 -12.82 -0.82
CA LEU A 128 6.01 -12.23 -1.42
C LEU A 128 4.80 -12.37 -0.50
N ARG A 129 4.59 -13.54 0.12
CA ARG A 129 3.48 -13.75 1.08
C ARG A 129 3.56 -12.80 2.28
N SER A 130 4.74 -12.70 2.90
CA SER A 130 4.97 -11.78 4.04
C SER A 130 4.89 -10.31 3.60
N GLY A 131 5.47 -9.99 2.44
CA GLY A 131 5.45 -8.68 1.81
C GLY A 131 4.03 -8.18 1.54
N ARG A 132 3.15 -9.02 0.95
CA ARG A 132 1.76 -8.66 0.65
C ARG A 132 0.99 -8.26 1.90
N THR A 133 1.24 -8.93 3.03
CA THR A 133 0.62 -8.59 4.32
C THR A 133 1.10 -7.24 4.83
N ASN A 134 2.41 -7.00 4.79
CA ASN A 134 3.00 -5.71 5.19
C ASN A 134 2.51 -4.55 4.32
N VAL A 135 2.53 -4.71 2.99
CA VAL A 135 2.00 -3.73 2.03
C VAL A 135 0.52 -3.47 2.30
N SER A 136 -0.29 -4.51 2.53
CA SER A 136 -1.72 -4.35 2.82
C SER A 136 -1.98 -3.56 4.09
N ARG A 137 -1.19 -3.80 5.15
CA ARG A 137 -1.30 -3.06 6.42
C ARG A 137 -0.96 -1.59 6.21
N VAL A 138 0.16 -1.31 5.55
CA VAL A 138 0.65 0.05 5.31
C VAL A 138 -0.27 0.85 4.39
N VAL A 139 -0.78 0.22 3.33
CA VAL A 139 -1.82 0.81 2.48
C VAL A 139 -3.07 1.14 3.32
N SER A 140 -3.44 0.28 4.28
CA SER A 140 -4.57 0.57 5.15
C SER A 140 -4.30 1.74 6.09
N ASP A 141 -3.07 1.89 6.61
CA ASP A 141 -2.67 3.06 7.38
C ASP A 141 -2.72 4.33 6.52
N LEU A 142 -2.22 4.29 5.28
CA LEU A 142 -2.28 5.42 4.34
C LEU A 142 -3.71 5.82 3.97
N VAL A 143 -4.63 4.85 3.86
CA VAL A 143 -6.06 5.10 3.68
C VAL A 143 -6.65 5.76 4.93
N ARG A 144 -6.31 5.29 6.14
CA ARG A 144 -6.75 5.94 7.39
C ARG A 144 -6.20 7.35 7.55
N ALA A 145 -4.98 7.62 7.09
CA ALA A 145 -4.41 8.97 7.03
C ALA A 145 -5.06 9.87 5.97
N GLY A 146 -6.01 9.35 5.17
CA GLY A 146 -6.65 10.11 4.10
C GLY A 146 -5.72 10.45 2.93
N LEU A 147 -4.55 9.79 2.83
CA LEU A 147 -3.56 10.09 1.79
C LEU A 147 -3.76 9.25 0.52
N LEU A 148 -4.47 8.13 0.66
CA LEU A 148 -4.72 7.17 -0.39
C LEU A 148 -6.18 6.71 -0.39
N ARG A 149 -6.75 6.47 -1.56
CA ARG A 149 -8.01 5.73 -1.74
C ARG A 149 -7.71 4.37 -2.33
N ARG A 150 -8.47 3.36 -1.90
CA ARG A 150 -8.34 1.98 -2.37
C ARG A 150 -9.67 1.49 -2.90
N HIS A 151 -9.67 1.02 -4.14
CA HIS A 151 -10.77 0.25 -4.69
C HIS A 151 -10.25 -1.07 -5.27
N TYR A 152 -11.16 -1.91 -5.73
CA TYR A 152 -10.85 -3.24 -6.26
C TYR A 152 -11.51 -3.41 -7.62
N GLN A 153 -10.73 -3.85 -8.60
CA GLN A 153 -11.19 -4.13 -9.97
C GLN A 153 -11.01 -5.63 -10.28
N GLY A 154 -11.98 -6.25 -10.94
CA GLY A 154 -11.97 -7.69 -11.24
C GLY A 154 -13.37 -8.28 -11.35
N TYR A 155 -13.46 -9.58 -11.67
CA TYR A 155 -14.74 -10.24 -11.97
C TYR A 155 -15.58 -10.56 -10.71
N ARG A 156 -16.89 -10.35 -10.85
CA ARG A 156 -17.93 -10.50 -9.82
C ARG A 156 -18.17 -11.98 -9.45
N VAL A 157 -18.01 -12.32 -8.17
CA VAL A 157 -19.03 -13.09 -7.41
C VAL A 157 -19.03 -12.53 -5.99
N ASP A 158 -20.22 -12.44 -5.40
CA ASP A 158 -20.52 -11.78 -4.13
C ASP A 158 -19.69 -12.33 -2.97
N HIS A 159 -18.90 -11.47 -2.35
CA HIS A 159 -18.34 -11.79 -1.04
C HIS A 159 -18.11 -10.50 -0.22
N PRO A 160 -18.56 -10.46 1.04
CA PRO A 160 -18.45 -9.28 1.91
C PRO A 160 -17.02 -8.97 2.38
N ASN A 161 -16.05 -9.86 2.13
CA ASN A 161 -14.62 -9.66 2.39
C ASN A 161 -13.77 -10.42 1.35
N ARG A 162 -12.49 -10.01 1.17
CA ARG A 162 -11.43 -10.61 0.30
C ARG A 162 -11.79 -12.02 -0.22
N GLY A 163 -11.95 -12.19 -1.54
CA GLY A 163 -12.19 -13.54 -2.08
C GLY A 163 -12.41 -13.68 -3.59
N ALA A 164 -12.93 -12.66 -4.27
CA ALA A 164 -13.35 -12.82 -5.68
C ALA A 164 -12.27 -12.46 -6.72
N GLN A 165 -11.00 -12.82 -6.50
CA GLN A 165 -9.89 -12.53 -7.44
C GLN A 165 -9.76 -11.06 -7.87
N ARG A 166 -10.26 -10.11 -7.05
CA ARG A 166 -10.22 -8.69 -7.37
C ARG A 166 -8.86 -8.11 -7.03
N GLU A 167 -8.29 -7.38 -7.97
CA GLU A 167 -7.01 -6.73 -7.82
C GLU A 167 -7.16 -5.30 -7.31
N ALA A 168 -6.22 -4.90 -6.47
CA ALA A 168 -6.27 -3.59 -5.84
C ALA A 168 -5.92 -2.49 -6.84
N VAL A 169 -6.61 -1.36 -6.73
CA VAL A 169 -6.25 -0.12 -7.41
C VAL A 169 -6.11 0.95 -6.33
N TYR A 170 -5.02 1.70 -6.40
CA TYR A 170 -4.67 2.73 -5.42
C TYR A 170 -4.70 4.10 -6.09
N THR A 171 -5.44 5.03 -5.52
CA THR A 171 -5.56 6.40 -6.02
C THR A 171 -4.97 7.36 -4.99
N ILE A 172 -3.96 8.14 -5.38
CA ILE A 172 -3.38 9.17 -4.52
C ILE A 172 -4.34 10.35 -4.40
N THR A 173 -4.40 10.97 -3.21
CA THR A 173 -5.18 12.18 -3.04
C THR A 173 -4.47 13.40 -3.64
N PRO A 174 -5.20 14.42 -4.10
CA PRO A 174 -4.59 15.64 -4.63
C PRO A 174 -3.70 16.36 -3.61
N GLU A 175 -4.06 16.29 -2.33
CA GLU A 175 -3.26 16.80 -1.22
C GLU A 175 -1.89 16.09 -1.15
N ALA A 176 -1.89 14.77 -1.05
CA ALA A 176 -0.67 13.96 -1.00
C ALA A 176 0.18 14.14 -2.27
N LYS A 177 -0.45 14.19 -3.46
CA LYS A 177 0.28 14.39 -4.73
C LYS A 177 1.00 15.73 -4.74
N ARG A 178 0.33 16.83 -4.40
CA ARG A 178 0.96 18.17 -4.34
C ARG A 178 2.10 18.24 -3.33
N ALA A 179 1.93 17.62 -2.18
CA ALA A 179 2.98 17.57 -1.15
C ALA A 179 4.23 16.81 -1.63
N LEU A 180 4.04 15.75 -2.43
CA LEU A 180 5.15 14.94 -2.95
C LEU A 180 5.81 15.52 -4.20
N GLN A 181 5.10 16.30 -5.03
CA GLN A 181 5.68 16.91 -6.25
C GLN A 181 6.63 18.08 -5.97
N ARG A 182 6.61 18.63 -4.76
CA ARG A 182 7.47 19.75 -4.35
C ARG A 182 8.88 19.33 -3.90
N HIS A 183 9.17 18.03 -3.89
CA HIS A 183 10.39 17.41 -3.37
C HIS A 183 10.82 16.20 -4.20
#